data_AF-A0A932ALT0-F1
#
_entry.id   AF-A0A932ALT0-F1
#
_cell.length_a   1.000
_cell.length_b   1.000
_cell.length_c   1.000
_cell.angle_alpha   90.00
_cell.angle_beta   90.00
_cell.angle_gamma   90.00
#
_symmetry.space_group_name_H-M   'P 1'
#
loop_
_entity.id
_entity.type
_entity.pdbx_description
1 polymer ?
#
loop_
_entity_poly.entity_id
_entity_poly.type
_entity_poly.pdbx_seq_one_letter_code
_entity_poly.pdbx_strand_id
1 'polypeptide(L)' 'MDGAGGIVPERTFGVAELSTEVSRALAAALPGDVWVKGQVRSLRRTATGAVYFDLAEPGPLGAA' A
#
# COMPACT_ATOMS: atom_id res chain seq x y z
N MET A 1 -10.65 38.63 -20.90
CA MET A 1 -11.55 37.47 -21.01
C MET A 1 -10.89 36.35 -20.23
N ASP A 2 -11.27 36.27 -18.96
CA ASP A 2 -10.65 35.44 -17.95
C ASP A 2 -10.96 33.96 -18.24
N GLY A 3 -9.92 33.19 -18.56
CA GLY A 3 -10.00 31.75 -18.63
C GLY A 3 -10.08 31.21 -17.21
N ALA A 4 -11.29 30.86 -16.77
CA ALA A 4 -11.54 30.23 -15.49
C ALA A 4 -10.79 28.89 -15.43
N GLY A 5 -9.59 28.92 -14.83
CA GLY A 5 -8.94 27.73 -14.30
C GLY A 5 -9.81 27.18 -13.19
N GLY A 6 -10.72 26.27 -13.55
CA GLY A 6 -11.55 25.56 -12.59
C GLY A 6 -10.64 24.83 -11.62
N ILE A 7 -10.66 25.25 -10.37
CA ILE A 7 -9.96 24.56 -9.28
C ILE A 7 -10.70 23.23 -9.14
N VAL A 8 -10.13 22.15 -9.68
CA VAL A 8 -10.62 20.80 -9.34
C VAL A 8 -10.40 20.65 -7.83
N PRO A 9 -11.46 20.52 -7.01
CA PRO A 9 -11.26 20.32 -5.59
C PRO A 9 -10.42 19.05 -5.42
N GLU A 10 -9.28 19.17 -4.74
CA GLU A 10 -8.44 18.02 -4.41
C GLU A 10 -9.30 17.06 -3.59
N ARG A 11 -9.64 15.92 -4.20
CA ARG A 11 -10.46 14.92 -3.53
C ARG A 11 -9.60 14.24 -2.46
N THR A 12 -9.74 14.70 -1.22
CA THR A 12 -9.10 14.09 -0.07
C THR A 12 -9.91 12.89 0.39
N PHE A 13 -9.26 11.73 0.48
CA PHE A 13 -9.87 10.52 1.01
C PHE A 13 -9.70 10.45 2.52
N GLY A 14 -10.74 9.98 3.21
CA GLY A 14 -10.55 9.47 4.57
C GLY A 14 -9.67 8.20 4.54
N VAL A 15 -8.93 7.92 5.63
CA VAL A 15 -8.06 6.73 5.69
C VAL A 15 -8.83 5.43 5.40
N ALA A 16 -10.04 5.30 5.94
CA ALA A 16 -10.89 4.14 5.69
C ALA A 16 -11.38 4.08 4.23
N GLU A 17 -11.74 5.22 3.64
CA GLU A 17 -12.16 5.31 2.23
C GLU A 17 -11.01 4.93 1.30
N LEU A 18 -9.81 5.48 1.54
CA LEU A 18 -8.61 5.14 0.80
C LEU A 18 -8.27 3.65 0.91
N SER A 19 -8.28 3.10 2.13
CA SER A 19 -8.01 1.69 2.36
C SER A 19 -8.98 0.79 1.60
N THR A 20 -10.25 1.17 1.53
CA THR A 20 -11.29 0.44 0.79
C THR A 20 -11.01 0.47 -0.72
N GLU A 21 -10.70 1.65 -1.27
CA GLU A 21 -10.44 1.79 -2.71
C GLU A 21 -9.14 1.08 -3.13
N VAL A 22 -8.07 1.17 -2.32
CA VAL A 22 -6.82 0.44 -2.57
C VAL A 22 -7.05 -1.08 -2.54
N SER A 23 -7.80 -1.57 -1.56
CA SER A 23 -8.13 -3.00 -1.46
C SER A 23 -8.91 -3.48 -2.67
N ARG A 24 -9.90 -2.69 -3.12
CA ARG A 24 -10.70 -2.99 -4.32
C ARG A 24 -9.83 -3.02 -5.57
N ALA A 25 -8.96 -2.03 -5.75
CA ALA A 25 -8.07 -1.95 -6.91
C ALA A 25 -7.10 -3.15 -6.97
N LEU A 26 -6.51 -3.51 -5.82
CA LEU A 26 -5.60 -4.66 -5.73
C LEU A 26 -6.31 -5.98 -6.04
N ALA A 27 -7.49 -6.21 -5.49
CA ALA A 27 -8.26 -7.43 -5.75
C ALA A 27 -8.65 -7.58 -7.23
N ALA A 28 -8.90 -6.47 -7.92
CA ALA A 28 -9.18 -6.48 -9.35
C ALA A 28 -7.92 -6.73 -10.20
N ALA A 29 -6.77 -6.17 -9.80
CA ALA A 29 -5.52 -6.25 -10.56
C ALA A 29 -4.78 -7.59 -10.37
N LEU A 30 -4.89 -8.19 -9.18
CA LEU A 30 -4.18 -9.40 -8.79
C LEU A 30 -5.20 -10.48 -8.36
N PRO A 31 -5.89 -11.13 -9.32
CA PRO A 31 -6.89 -12.12 -8.99
C PRO A 31 -6.22 -13.38 -8.42
N GLY A 32 -6.47 -13.65 -7.14
CA GLY A 32 -6.00 -14.87 -6.45
C GLY A 32 -4.72 -14.65 -5.65
N ASP A 33 -4.06 -15.76 -5.32
CA ASP A 33 -2.88 -15.74 -4.45
C ASP A 33 -1.67 -15.15 -5.19
N VAL A 34 -0.95 -14.26 -4.51
CA VAL A 34 0.26 -13.62 -5.03
C VAL A 34 1.49 -14.00 -4.22
N TRP A 35 2.60 -14.21 -4.92
CA TRP A 35 3.90 -14.44 -4.32
C TRP A 35 4.72 -13.16 -4.34
N VAL A 36 5.22 -12.76 -3.17
CA VAL A 36 6.02 -11.54 -3.01
C VAL A 36 7.41 -11.93 -2.53
N LYS A 37 8.44 -11.39 -3.18
CA LYS A 37 9.85 -11.54 -2.79
C LYS A 37 10.32 -10.24 -2.17
N GLY A 38 11.17 -10.33 -1.15
CA GLY A 38 11.80 -9.16 -0.53
C GLY A 38 12.79 -9.58 0.55
N GLN A 39 13.47 -8.60 1.14
CA GLN A 39 14.35 -8.80 2.28
C GLN A 39 13.54 -8.84 3.57
N VAL A 40 13.70 -9.92 4.34
CA VAL A 40 13.12 -10.03 5.69
C VAL A 40 13.92 -9.15 6.66
N ARG A 41 13.22 -8.31 7.42
CA ARG A 41 13.78 -7.44 8.46
C ARG A 41 12.97 -7.56 9.75
N SER A 42 13.56 -7.10 10.86
CA SER A 42 12.89 -6.98 12.17
C SER A 42 12.24 -8.28 12.67
N LEU A 43 12.79 -9.45 12.31
CA LEU A 43 12.18 -10.73 12.66
C LEU A 43 12.13 -10.89 14.18
N ARG A 44 10.92 -11.04 14.71
CA ARG A 44 10.65 -11.20 16.13
C ARG A 44 9.72 -12.39 16.35
N ARG A 45 10.02 -13.17 17.39
CA ARG A 45 9.15 -14.23 17.89
C ARG A 45 8.57 -13.83 19.23
N THR A 46 7.28 -14.07 19.43
CA THR A 46 6.64 -13.89 20.74
C THR A 46 6.80 -15.14 21.58
N ALA A 47 6.67 -15.01 22.90
CA ALA A 47 6.67 -16.16 23.81
C ALA A 47 5.54 -17.17 23.53
N THR A 48 4.46 -16.71 22.89
CA THR A 48 3.31 -17.53 22.47
C THR A 48 3.50 -18.21 21.10
N GLY A 49 4.64 -17.99 20.44
CA GLY A 49 5.00 -18.64 19.17
C GLY A 49 4.61 -17.86 17.90
N ALA A 50 4.02 -16.68 18.00
CA ALA A 50 3.76 -15.83 16.84
C ALA A 50 5.07 -15.27 16.28
N VAL A 51 5.15 -15.16 14.94
CA VAL A 51 6.32 -14.60 14.24
C VAL A 51 5.89 -13.35 13.48
N TYR A 52 6.59 -12.26 13.73
CA TYR A 52 6.41 -10.98 13.03
C TYR A 52 7.70 -10.64 12.30
N PHE A 53 7.58 -10.13 11.08
CA PHE A 53 8.69 -9.62 10.31
C PHE A 53 8.19 -8.57 9.31
N ASP A 54 9.09 -7.70 8.90
CA ASP A 54 8.85 -6.76 7.80
C ASP A 54 9.43 -7.38 6.51
N LEU A 55 8.69 -7.30 5.40
CA LEU A 55 9.21 -7.62 4.06
C LEU A 55 9.47 -6.30 3.32
N ALA A 56 10.73 -6.05 2.97
CA ALA A 56 11.15 -4.78 2.36
C ALA A 56 11.91 -5.00 1.06
N GLU A 57 11.76 -4.08 0.10
CA GLU A 57 12.65 -4.01 -1.06
C GLU A 57 14.00 -3.38 -0.66
N PRO A 58 15.14 -3.90 -1.16
CA PRO A 58 16.44 -3.30 -0.94
C PRO A 58 16.56 -2.04 -1.81
N GLY A 59 16.33 -0.87 -1.23
CA GLY A 59 16.47 0.41 -1.93
C GLY A 59 15.55 1.50 -1.38
N PRO A 60 15.50 2.67 -2.06
CA PRO A 60 14.54 3.71 -1.74
C PRO A 60 13.11 3.20 -1.93
N LEU A 61 12.18 3.68 -1.10
CA LEU A 61 10.77 3.34 -1.19
C LEU A 61 10.22 3.68 -2.59
N GLY A 62 9.61 2.71 -3.28
CA GLY A 62 8.97 2.91 -4.58
C GLY A 62 9.90 2.83 -5.79
N ALA A 63 11.17 2.42 -5.63
CA ALA A 63 11.99 2.00 -6.76
C ALA A 63 11.47 0.63 -7.26
N ALA A 64 10.82 0.63 -8.43
CA ALA A 64 10.39 -0.58 -9.15
C ALA A 64 11.31 -0.82 -10.35
#